data_AF-A0A836Q1U6-F1
#
_entry.id   AF-A0A836Q1U6-F1
#
_cell.length_a   1.000
_cell.length_b   1.000
_cell.length_c   1.000
_cell.angle_alpha   90.00
_cell.angle_beta   90.00
_cell.angle_gamma   90.00
#
_symmetry.space_group_name_H-M   'P 1'
#
loop_
_entity.id
_entity.type
_entity.pdbx_description
1 polymer ?
#
loop_
_entity_poly.entity_id
_entity_poly.type
_entity_poly.pdbx_seq_one_letter_code
_entity_poly.pdbx_strand_id
1 'polypeptide(L)'
;MIRAGLARRERGSILALTSALGLALVVLGVGFFFFVMFMNAQKETKNAIDAGTLNVGRKALDEIEVPVTNKCFWDVCKDPPDNSIIPNPTINLRRINRIWAEAMLYKINALAQQDQGQDNNGMSNASNALQSAEQTSNLLALRLKNQVEMYPFFKDLARQNNIRMIGNSASVKEIPGGNWQTSKIIEGTDKVAESNIMIGGSTSNNFLAPHGFTWNSNNVTNTRRSPAPANSNGMFFLKGYENLDFGGDTFWQVPFLFEDKPHMVSKNDFEKAKNNAAGWSNPIPNAFSAEGVASQPGKPAEKGIAWVITNPRQTYKAAIPHSFIRLRVEKPKVNWQFVPLAFPVTFFTDTMSGFIPESMSSPPAPAGGPLCATVQAVSVQVGLELIGILATGVDGMIFRPPSASSADTYIEKELVARCNEMITKVGKTVKASDVHSALSNPVCTGALIGGVSQDFALYSPDGNSLRCMPIVGGAVADPTVPWLSLIANQSPDGTEKKKGENGISIPSGVVPFHPVIVPDPFCVESFGLGIGTMDKSLFWQPGTGFNGCLGKVRVQRETNVISIGVCVPI
;
A
#
# COMPACT_ATOMS: atom_id res chain seq x y z
N MET A 1 -111.47 22.33 -17.27
CA MET A 1 -110.83 21.32 -16.41
C MET A 1 -109.67 20.61 -17.13
N ILE A 2 -108.79 21.33 -17.84
CA ILE A 2 -107.60 20.76 -18.51
C ILE A 2 -106.48 21.82 -18.46
N ARG A 3 -105.81 21.99 -17.32
CA ARG A 3 -104.56 22.80 -17.26
C ARG A 3 -103.62 22.46 -16.09
N ALA A 4 -103.91 21.41 -15.31
CA ALA A 4 -103.08 21.00 -14.17
C ALA A 4 -102.09 19.85 -14.49
N GLY A 5 -102.17 19.23 -15.67
CA GLY A 5 -101.35 18.05 -16.03
C GLY A 5 -99.96 18.36 -16.61
N LEU A 6 -99.75 19.53 -17.21
CA LEU A 6 -98.51 19.88 -17.92
C LEU A 6 -97.39 20.35 -16.97
N ALA A 7 -97.71 21.14 -15.94
CA ALA A 7 -96.72 21.66 -14.98
C ALA A 7 -96.08 20.57 -14.09
N ARG A 8 -96.74 19.41 -13.93
CA ARG A 8 -96.22 18.27 -13.14
C ARG A 8 -95.22 17.42 -13.93
N ARG A 9 -95.34 17.40 -15.26
CA ARG A 9 -94.51 16.60 -16.18
C ARG A 9 -93.15 17.26 -16.47
N GLU A 10 -93.11 18.59 -16.59
CA GLU A 10 -91.86 19.35 -16.76
C GLU A 10 -90.99 19.38 -15.49
N ARG A 11 -91.60 19.48 -14.30
CA ARG A 11 -90.85 19.42 -13.02
C ARG A 11 -90.25 18.05 -12.72
N GLY A 12 -90.94 16.96 -13.11
CA GLY A 12 -90.41 15.60 -12.98
C GLY A 12 -89.24 15.30 -13.93
N SER A 13 -89.30 15.84 -15.16
CA SER A 13 -88.22 15.75 -16.16
C SER A 13 -86.93 16.46 -15.71
N ILE A 14 -87.04 17.67 -15.16
CA ILE A 14 -85.89 18.44 -14.65
C ILE A 14 -85.25 17.74 -13.44
N LEU A 15 -86.04 17.19 -12.51
CA LEU A 15 -85.53 16.43 -11.37
C LEU A 15 -84.79 15.16 -11.79
N ALA A 16 -85.30 14.44 -12.80
CA ALA A 16 -84.65 13.25 -13.35
C ALA A 16 -83.33 13.58 -14.07
N LEU A 17 -83.29 14.68 -14.84
CA LEU A 17 -82.06 15.13 -15.52
C LEU A 17 -81.00 15.59 -14.52
N THR A 18 -81.40 16.35 -13.49
CA THR A 18 -80.47 16.87 -12.47
C THR A 18 -79.89 15.75 -11.61
N SER A 19 -80.70 14.74 -11.26
CA SER A 19 -80.23 13.56 -10.54
C SER A 19 -79.33 12.67 -11.40
N ALA A 20 -79.63 12.49 -12.69
CA ALA A 20 -78.76 11.77 -13.61
C ALA A 20 -77.39 12.47 -13.81
N LEU A 21 -77.39 13.80 -13.95
CA LEU A 21 -76.17 14.62 -14.01
C LEU A 21 -75.38 14.58 -12.70
N GLY A 22 -76.06 14.66 -11.56
CA GLY A 22 -75.43 14.52 -10.25
C GLY A 22 -74.79 13.15 -10.06
N LEU A 23 -75.46 12.08 -10.50
CA LEU A 23 -74.93 10.72 -10.44
C LEU A 23 -73.75 10.53 -11.40
N ALA A 24 -73.81 11.11 -12.61
CA ALA A 24 -72.70 11.12 -13.56
C ALA A 24 -71.47 11.86 -12.99
N LEU A 25 -71.66 13.00 -12.31
CA LEU A 25 -70.59 13.73 -11.61
C LEU A 25 -69.98 12.92 -10.47
N VAL A 26 -70.80 12.21 -9.68
CA VAL A 26 -70.30 11.32 -8.62
C VAL A 26 -69.48 10.17 -9.22
N VAL A 27 -69.95 9.54 -10.30
CA VAL A 27 -69.21 8.47 -10.99
C VAL A 27 -67.89 8.98 -11.55
N LEU A 28 -67.87 10.16 -12.18
CA LEU A 28 -66.64 10.79 -12.67
C LEU A 28 -65.69 11.15 -11.52
N GLY A 29 -66.20 11.67 -10.40
CA GLY A 29 -65.40 11.98 -9.21
C GLY A 29 -64.77 10.75 -8.58
N VAL A 30 -65.54 9.66 -8.44
CA VAL A 30 -65.05 8.36 -7.96
C VAL A 30 -64.02 7.78 -8.93
N GLY A 31 -64.27 7.84 -10.24
CA GLY A 31 -63.32 7.40 -11.27
C GLY A 31 -61.99 8.18 -11.22
N PHE A 32 -62.05 9.51 -11.09
CA PHE A 32 -60.86 10.35 -10.95
C PHE A 32 -60.08 10.03 -9.66
N PHE A 33 -60.77 9.79 -8.55
CA PHE A 33 -60.15 9.38 -7.30
C PHE A 33 -59.40 8.04 -7.43
N PHE A 34 -60.01 7.03 -8.06
CA PHE A 34 -59.33 5.75 -8.34
C PHE A 34 -58.12 5.91 -9.26
N PHE A 35 -58.22 6.79 -10.27
CA PHE A 35 -57.09 7.08 -11.15
C PHE A 35 -55.91 7.72 -10.39
N VAL A 36 -56.18 8.72 -9.54
CA VAL A 36 -55.17 9.36 -8.69
C VAL A 36 -54.56 8.34 -7.72
N MET A 37 -55.36 7.46 -7.14
CA MET A 37 -54.86 6.39 -6.28
C MET A 37 -53.90 5.46 -7.02
N PHE A 38 -54.27 5.02 -8.23
CA PHE A 38 -53.45 4.14 -9.05
C PHE A 38 -52.11 4.79 -9.43
N MET A 39 -52.13 6.04 -9.90
CA MET A 39 -50.91 6.76 -10.27
C MET A 39 -49.97 6.99 -9.08
N ASN A 40 -50.52 7.25 -7.89
CA ASN A 40 -49.72 7.41 -6.67
C ASN A 40 -49.21 6.08 -6.14
N ALA A 41 -49.98 4.99 -6.24
CA ALA A 41 -49.55 3.64 -5.89
C ALA A 41 -48.33 3.18 -6.71
N GLN A 42 -48.28 3.51 -8.00
CA GLN A 42 -47.12 3.25 -8.84
C GLN A 42 -45.88 4.03 -8.41
N LYS A 43 -46.04 5.31 -8.03
CA LYS A 43 -44.94 6.14 -7.49
C LYS A 43 -44.41 5.59 -6.16
N GLU A 44 -45.29 5.21 -5.23
CA GLU A 44 -44.89 4.61 -3.96
C GLU A 44 -44.15 3.29 -4.15
N THR A 45 -44.64 2.43 -5.04
CA THR A 45 -43.99 1.16 -5.38
C THR A 45 -42.62 1.38 -5.98
N LYS A 46 -42.50 2.30 -6.95
CA LYS A 46 -41.22 2.64 -7.56
C LYS A 46 -40.23 3.18 -6.53
N ASN A 47 -40.65 4.10 -5.67
CA ASN A 47 -39.79 4.65 -4.61
C ASN A 47 -39.29 3.57 -3.64
N ALA A 48 -40.16 2.62 -3.27
CA ALA A 48 -39.79 1.51 -2.40
C ALA A 48 -38.77 0.56 -3.04
N ILE A 49 -38.94 0.27 -4.33
CA ILE A 49 -38.00 -0.55 -5.11
C ILE A 49 -36.67 0.19 -5.32
N ASP A 50 -36.71 1.48 -5.66
CA ASP A 50 -35.51 2.31 -5.83
C ASP A 50 -34.71 2.36 -4.51
N ALA A 51 -35.39 2.56 -3.38
CA ALA A 51 -34.76 2.52 -2.06
C ALA A 51 -34.15 1.15 -1.73
N GLY A 52 -34.90 0.05 -1.94
CA GLY A 52 -34.39 -1.31 -1.75
C GLY A 52 -33.14 -1.58 -2.58
N THR A 53 -33.15 -1.15 -3.84
CA THR A 53 -32.01 -1.31 -4.75
C THR A 53 -30.81 -0.48 -4.32
N LEU A 54 -31.03 0.76 -3.89
CA LEU A 54 -29.98 1.59 -3.32
C LEU A 54 -29.35 0.94 -2.08
N ASN A 55 -30.14 0.25 -1.26
CA ASN A 55 -29.63 -0.49 -0.11
C ASN A 55 -28.79 -1.71 -0.53
N VAL A 56 -29.18 -2.44 -1.59
CA VAL A 56 -28.33 -3.50 -2.18
C VAL A 56 -26.96 -2.93 -2.54
N GLY A 57 -26.94 -1.81 -3.27
CA GLY A 57 -25.68 -1.16 -3.65
C GLY A 57 -24.82 -0.74 -2.45
N ARG A 58 -25.45 -0.23 -1.39
CA ARG A 58 -24.74 0.14 -0.16
C ARG A 58 -24.19 -1.08 0.58
N LYS A 59 -25.01 -2.12 0.77
CA LYS A 59 -24.64 -3.31 1.54
C LYS A 59 -23.66 -4.22 0.80
N ALA A 60 -23.71 -4.28 -0.52
CA ALA A 60 -22.75 -5.02 -1.34
C ALA A 60 -21.30 -4.54 -1.17
N LEU A 61 -21.07 -3.30 -0.73
CA LEU A 61 -19.74 -2.77 -0.47
C LEU A 61 -19.05 -3.45 0.72
N ASP A 62 -19.82 -3.80 1.75
CA ASP A 62 -19.31 -4.12 3.08
C ASP A 62 -19.70 -5.52 3.58
N GLU A 63 -20.93 -5.98 3.30
CA GLU A 63 -21.48 -7.21 3.89
C GLU A 63 -21.13 -8.48 3.09
N ILE A 64 -20.71 -8.32 1.83
CA ILE A 64 -20.24 -9.44 1.01
C ILE A 64 -18.72 -9.50 1.11
N GLU A 65 -18.25 -10.44 1.91
CA GLU A 65 -16.83 -10.63 2.19
C GLU A 65 -16.33 -11.99 1.69
N VAL A 66 -15.08 -12.09 1.27
CA VAL A 66 -14.43 -13.36 0.94
C VAL A 66 -13.14 -13.54 1.73
N PRO A 67 -12.79 -14.77 2.12
CA PRO A 67 -11.55 -15.02 2.83
C PRO A 67 -10.34 -14.77 1.93
N VAL A 68 -9.27 -14.22 2.52
CA VAL A 68 -7.99 -14.01 1.86
C VAL A 68 -7.03 -15.13 2.27
N THR A 69 -6.66 -15.98 1.30
CA THR A 69 -5.87 -17.20 1.54
C THR A 69 -4.39 -16.90 1.75
N ASN A 70 -3.84 -15.92 1.03
CA ASN A 70 -2.43 -15.56 1.11
C ASN A 70 -2.17 -14.52 2.21
N LYS A 71 -1.21 -14.82 3.09
CA LYS A 71 -0.83 -13.98 4.24
C LYS A 71 -0.27 -12.62 3.85
N CYS A 72 0.28 -12.49 2.64
CA CYS A 72 0.84 -11.23 2.18
C CYS A 72 -0.18 -10.08 2.12
N PHE A 73 -1.47 -10.38 1.97
CA PHE A 73 -2.54 -9.37 1.85
C PHE A 73 -3.36 -9.16 3.12
N TRP A 74 -2.96 -9.74 4.25
CA TRP A 74 -3.75 -9.69 5.47
C TRP A 74 -3.87 -8.27 6.03
N ASP A 75 -2.86 -7.45 5.82
CA ASP A 75 -2.75 -6.05 6.25
C ASP A 75 -3.67 -5.08 5.50
N VAL A 76 -4.10 -5.44 4.28
CA VAL A 76 -5.07 -4.65 3.50
C VAL A 76 -6.54 -5.02 3.73
N CYS A 77 -6.81 -6.00 4.61
CA CYS A 77 -8.16 -6.50 4.87
C CYS A 77 -9.01 -5.59 5.79
N LYS A 78 -8.41 -4.64 6.53
CA LYS A 78 -9.12 -3.72 7.46
C LYS A 78 -8.68 -2.26 7.33
N ASP A 79 -9.48 -1.37 7.93
CA ASP A 79 -9.20 0.07 8.08
C ASP A 79 -9.08 0.42 9.57
N PRO A 80 -8.36 1.49 9.99
CA PRO A 80 -7.02 2.01 9.57
C PRO A 80 -5.93 0.92 9.52
N PRO A 81 -4.60 1.19 9.38
CA PRO A 81 -3.59 0.17 9.65
C PRO A 81 -3.87 -0.47 11.01
N ASP A 82 -4.41 -1.69 10.96
CA ASP A 82 -4.70 -2.49 12.13
C ASP A 82 -3.36 -3.06 12.58
N ASN A 83 -2.87 -2.59 13.72
CA ASN A 83 -1.61 -3.06 14.26
C ASN A 83 -1.74 -4.44 14.89
N SER A 84 -2.95 -4.99 14.98
CA SER A 84 -3.17 -6.33 15.53
C SER A 84 -2.78 -7.44 14.54
N ILE A 85 -2.51 -8.62 15.10
CA ILE A 85 -2.44 -9.85 14.32
C ILE A 85 -3.87 -10.17 13.91
N ILE A 86 -4.17 -10.24 12.61
CA ILE A 86 -5.53 -10.43 12.11
C ILE A 86 -5.85 -11.93 12.02
N PRO A 87 -6.74 -12.47 12.88
CA PRO A 87 -7.27 -13.81 12.68
C PRO A 87 -8.38 -13.77 11.62
N ASN A 88 -8.30 -14.66 10.62
CA ASN A 88 -9.30 -14.84 9.55
C ASN A 88 -9.58 -13.58 8.72
N PRO A 89 -8.62 -13.13 7.90
CA PRO A 89 -8.77 -11.92 7.10
C PRO A 89 -9.74 -12.12 5.94
N THR A 90 -10.68 -11.19 5.80
CA THR A 90 -11.67 -11.14 4.74
C THR A 90 -11.58 -9.81 3.98
N ILE A 91 -11.97 -9.82 2.71
CA ILE A 91 -12.01 -8.64 1.85
C ILE A 91 -13.39 -8.49 1.22
N ASN A 92 -13.80 -7.24 1.00
CA ASN A 92 -15.06 -6.87 0.37
C ASN A 92 -14.84 -5.92 -0.82
N LEU A 93 -15.92 -5.52 -1.49
CA LEU A 93 -15.86 -4.64 -2.66
C LEU A 93 -15.25 -3.27 -2.34
N ARG A 94 -15.42 -2.75 -1.12
CA ARG A 94 -14.77 -1.51 -0.68
C ARG A 94 -13.24 -1.61 -0.72
N ARG A 95 -12.67 -2.77 -0.41
CA ARG A 95 -11.22 -2.94 -0.17
C ARG A 95 -10.48 -3.75 -1.24
N ILE A 96 -11.17 -4.43 -2.15
CA ILE A 96 -10.54 -5.32 -3.13
C ILE A 96 -9.45 -4.66 -3.98
N ASN A 97 -9.63 -3.37 -4.29
CA ASN A 97 -8.63 -2.59 -5.01
C ASN A 97 -7.28 -2.47 -4.26
N ARG A 98 -7.29 -2.55 -2.92
CA ARG A 98 -6.06 -2.55 -2.11
C ARG A 98 -5.24 -3.83 -2.35
N ILE A 99 -5.89 -4.99 -2.46
CA ILE A 99 -5.22 -6.26 -2.80
C ILE A 99 -4.56 -6.15 -4.17
N TRP A 100 -5.30 -5.65 -5.17
CA TRP A 100 -4.74 -5.44 -6.51
C TRP A 100 -3.58 -4.43 -6.51
N ALA A 101 -3.70 -3.34 -5.74
CA ALA A 101 -2.65 -2.34 -5.63
C ALA A 101 -1.40 -2.86 -4.92
N GLU A 102 -1.56 -3.69 -3.88
CA GLU A 102 -0.43 -4.30 -3.18
C GLU A 102 0.28 -5.34 -4.04
N ALA A 103 -0.47 -6.21 -4.74
CA ALA A 103 0.10 -7.14 -5.72
C ALA A 103 0.88 -6.39 -6.83
N MET A 104 0.35 -5.26 -7.28
CA MET A 104 1.01 -4.37 -8.23
C MET A 104 2.32 -3.81 -7.66
N LEU A 105 2.34 -3.37 -6.40
CA LEU A 105 3.57 -2.90 -5.76
C LEU A 105 4.63 -4.01 -5.67
N TYR A 106 4.25 -5.24 -5.32
CA TYR A 106 5.18 -6.37 -5.34
C TYR A 106 5.78 -6.60 -6.73
N LYS A 107 4.97 -6.49 -7.80
CA LYS A 107 5.44 -6.59 -9.18
C LYS A 107 6.35 -5.44 -9.59
N ILE A 108 6.01 -4.20 -9.23
CA ILE A 108 6.88 -3.03 -9.46
C ILE A 108 8.23 -3.24 -8.80
N ASN A 109 8.23 -3.76 -7.57
CA ASN A 109 9.44 -4.03 -6.81
C ASN A 109 10.26 -5.16 -7.44
N ALA A 110 9.62 -6.22 -7.91
CA ALA A 110 10.28 -7.33 -8.62
C ALA A 110 10.88 -6.88 -9.97
N LEU A 111 10.19 -6.03 -10.73
CA LEU A 111 10.73 -5.46 -11.97
C LEU A 111 11.95 -4.58 -11.69
N ALA A 112 11.89 -3.74 -10.66
CA ALA A 112 13.05 -2.95 -10.23
C ALA A 112 14.24 -3.85 -9.82
N GLN A 113 13.99 -4.97 -9.16
CA GLN A 113 15.04 -5.96 -8.84
C GLN A 113 15.63 -6.59 -10.11
N GLN A 114 14.78 -6.98 -11.05
CA GLN A 114 15.18 -7.59 -12.33
C GLN A 114 16.05 -6.63 -13.14
N ASP A 115 15.63 -5.37 -13.29
CA ASP A 115 16.36 -4.33 -14.04
C ASP A 115 17.73 -4.02 -13.42
N GLN A 116 17.85 -4.16 -12.09
CA GLN A 116 19.11 -4.01 -11.38
C GLN A 116 19.98 -5.28 -11.42
N GLY A 117 19.51 -6.38 -12.02
CA GLY A 117 20.16 -7.70 -11.98
C GLY A 117 20.33 -8.21 -10.54
N GLN A 118 19.34 -7.96 -9.70
CA GLN A 118 19.28 -8.32 -8.28
C GLN A 118 18.07 -9.21 -7.94
N ASP A 119 17.33 -9.71 -8.93
CA ASP A 119 16.22 -10.64 -8.69
C ASP A 119 16.74 -11.96 -8.09
N ASN A 120 16.09 -12.44 -7.03
CA ASN A 120 16.35 -13.72 -6.38
C ASN A 120 15.05 -14.32 -5.81
N ASN A 121 14.12 -14.62 -6.72
CA ASN A 121 12.74 -15.06 -6.50
C ASN A 121 11.69 -13.94 -6.38
N GLY A 122 12.07 -12.68 -6.57
CA GLY A 122 11.14 -11.55 -6.54
C GLY A 122 10.06 -11.67 -7.61
N MET A 123 10.43 -12.03 -8.84
CA MET A 123 9.45 -12.25 -9.92
C MET A 123 8.49 -13.40 -9.62
N SER A 124 8.99 -14.51 -9.05
CA SER A 124 8.14 -15.64 -8.65
C SER A 124 7.16 -15.26 -7.53
N ASN A 125 7.64 -14.53 -6.53
CA ASN A 125 6.81 -14.04 -5.42
C ASN A 125 5.73 -13.06 -5.92
N ALA A 126 6.08 -12.15 -6.83
CA ALA A 126 5.13 -11.24 -7.45
C ALA A 126 4.05 -12.00 -8.26
N SER A 127 4.43 -13.02 -9.03
CA SER A 127 3.47 -13.87 -9.75
C SER A 127 2.56 -14.65 -8.80
N ASN A 128 3.08 -15.17 -7.67
CA ASN A 128 2.26 -15.86 -6.66
C ASN A 128 1.24 -14.90 -6.00
N ALA A 129 1.65 -13.66 -5.74
CA ALA A 129 0.77 -12.63 -5.21
C ALA A 129 -0.31 -12.24 -6.22
N LEU A 130 0.03 -12.06 -7.49
CA LEU A 130 -0.92 -11.77 -8.56
C LEU A 130 -1.97 -12.88 -8.69
N GLN A 131 -1.56 -14.15 -8.73
CA GLN A 131 -2.49 -15.29 -8.76
C GLN A 131 -3.41 -15.32 -7.53
N SER A 132 -2.88 -14.98 -6.36
CA SER A 132 -3.65 -14.91 -5.11
C SER A 132 -4.68 -13.76 -5.14
N ALA A 133 -4.30 -12.61 -5.71
CA ALA A 133 -5.20 -11.47 -5.92
C ALA A 133 -6.32 -11.82 -6.91
N GLU A 134 -6.00 -12.49 -8.02
CA GLU A 134 -6.96 -12.99 -8.99
C GLU A 134 -7.96 -13.97 -8.37
N GLN A 135 -7.47 -14.96 -7.60
CA GLN A 135 -8.34 -15.92 -6.93
C GLN A 135 -9.32 -15.24 -5.97
N THR A 136 -8.82 -14.32 -5.15
CA THR A 136 -9.64 -13.55 -4.21
C THR A 136 -10.68 -12.70 -4.95
N SER A 137 -10.25 -12.03 -6.04
CA SER A 137 -11.12 -11.26 -6.92
C SER A 137 -12.22 -12.12 -7.56
N ASN A 138 -11.88 -13.32 -8.03
CA ASN A 138 -12.82 -14.25 -8.65
C ASN A 138 -13.88 -14.73 -7.65
N LEU A 139 -13.47 -15.05 -6.42
CA LEU A 139 -14.39 -15.43 -5.34
C LEU A 139 -15.34 -14.28 -5.00
N LEU A 140 -14.82 -13.05 -4.91
CA LEU A 140 -15.65 -11.88 -4.62
C LEU A 140 -16.64 -11.61 -5.77
N ALA A 141 -16.18 -11.66 -7.02
CA ALA A 141 -17.04 -11.49 -8.19
C ALA A 141 -18.14 -12.55 -8.24
N LEU A 142 -17.85 -13.80 -7.85
CA LEU A 142 -18.84 -14.88 -7.79
C LEU A 142 -19.92 -14.58 -6.73
N ARG A 143 -19.53 -14.17 -5.52
CA ARG A 143 -20.49 -13.83 -4.46
C ARG A 143 -21.33 -12.59 -4.80
N LEU A 144 -20.72 -11.56 -5.39
CA LEU A 144 -21.44 -10.35 -5.81
C LEU A 144 -22.43 -10.60 -6.95
N LYS A 145 -22.21 -11.61 -7.78
CA LYS A 145 -23.17 -12.05 -8.81
C LYS A 145 -24.27 -12.95 -8.26
N ASN A 146 -24.16 -13.41 -7.01
CA ASN A 146 -25.14 -14.28 -6.38
C ASN A 146 -26.36 -13.47 -5.91
N GLN A 147 -27.46 -13.58 -6.66
CA GLN A 147 -28.71 -12.87 -6.39
C GLN A 147 -29.28 -13.21 -5.00
N VAL A 148 -29.10 -14.45 -4.54
CA VAL A 148 -29.63 -14.93 -3.25
C VAL A 148 -29.05 -14.16 -2.08
N GLU A 149 -27.78 -13.78 -2.16
CA GLU A 149 -27.10 -12.99 -1.14
C GLU A 149 -27.58 -11.53 -1.13
N MET A 150 -28.10 -11.03 -2.26
CA MET A 150 -28.57 -9.65 -2.40
C MET A 150 -30.02 -9.45 -1.94
N TYR A 151 -30.85 -10.50 -1.99
CA TYR A 151 -32.27 -10.39 -1.63
C TYR A 151 -32.52 -9.86 -0.21
N PRO A 152 -31.80 -10.30 0.84
CA PRO A 152 -31.97 -9.75 2.18
C PRO A 152 -31.74 -8.23 2.23
N PHE A 153 -30.67 -7.75 1.58
CA PHE A 153 -30.36 -6.32 1.56
C PHE A 153 -31.46 -5.48 0.89
N PHE A 154 -32.08 -6.00 -0.17
CA PHE A 154 -33.23 -5.33 -0.78
C PHE A 154 -34.43 -5.29 0.15
N LYS A 155 -34.79 -6.43 0.74
CA LYS A 155 -35.96 -6.56 1.64
C LYS A 155 -35.87 -5.61 2.82
N ASP A 156 -34.67 -5.45 3.38
CA ASP A 156 -34.42 -4.67 4.59
C ASP A 156 -34.95 -3.24 4.45
N LEU A 157 -34.80 -2.60 3.28
CA LEU A 157 -35.26 -1.23 3.07
C LEU A 157 -36.54 -1.15 2.23
N ALA A 158 -36.73 -2.04 1.25
CA ALA A 158 -37.93 -2.03 0.39
C ALA A 158 -39.22 -2.22 1.22
N ARG A 159 -39.19 -3.04 2.26
CA ARG A 159 -40.36 -3.33 3.11
C ARG A 159 -40.69 -2.23 4.11
N GLN A 160 -39.73 -1.36 4.45
CA GLN A 160 -39.95 -0.25 5.38
C GLN A 160 -40.72 0.90 4.72
N ASN A 161 -40.71 0.97 3.39
CA ASN A 161 -41.41 2.02 2.66
C ASN A 161 -42.92 1.79 2.64
N ASN A 162 -43.67 2.85 2.91
CA ASN A 162 -45.12 2.84 2.89
C ASN A 162 -45.65 2.77 1.46
N ILE A 163 -46.44 1.73 1.15
CA ILE A 163 -47.18 1.56 -0.12
C ILE A 163 -48.69 1.56 0.12
N ARG A 164 -49.15 2.55 0.91
CA ARG A 164 -50.52 2.63 1.44
C ARG A 164 -51.57 2.77 0.35
N MET A 165 -51.21 3.32 -0.80
CA MET A 165 -52.13 3.53 -1.91
C MET A 165 -52.51 2.22 -2.62
N ILE A 166 -51.76 1.13 -2.41
CA ILE A 166 -52.14 -0.24 -2.83
C ILE A 166 -53.07 -0.88 -1.79
N GLY A 167 -52.84 -0.60 -0.51
CA GLY A 167 -53.69 -0.99 0.61
C GLY A 167 -52.92 -1.19 1.91
N ASN A 168 -53.63 -1.18 3.04
CA ASN A 168 -53.05 -1.25 4.39
C ASN A 168 -52.27 -2.54 4.70
N SER A 169 -52.39 -3.58 3.88
CA SER A 169 -51.67 -4.86 4.03
C SER A 169 -50.70 -5.14 2.87
N ALA A 170 -50.46 -4.15 2.02
CA ALA A 170 -49.54 -4.30 0.90
C ALA A 170 -48.08 -4.30 1.41
N SER A 171 -47.25 -5.16 0.83
CA SER A 171 -45.80 -5.15 1.10
C SER A 171 -45.00 -5.31 -0.20
N VAL A 172 -43.79 -4.73 -0.22
CA VAL A 172 -42.84 -4.96 -1.32
C VAL A 172 -42.06 -6.25 -1.05
N LYS A 173 -41.99 -7.10 -2.06
CA LYS A 173 -41.23 -8.35 -2.06
C LYS A 173 -40.30 -8.36 -3.26
N GLU A 174 -39.16 -8.99 -3.11
CA GLU A 174 -38.29 -9.32 -4.22
C GLU A 174 -38.99 -10.29 -5.19
N ILE A 175 -38.70 -10.17 -6.48
CA ILE A 175 -39.05 -11.19 -7.47
C ILE A 175 -37.75 -11.91 -7.83
N PRO A 176 -37.55 -13.17 -7.39
CA PRO A 176 -36.41 -13.95 -7.84
C PRO A 176 -36.47 -14.15 -9.36
N GLY A 177 -35.36 -13.96 -10.07
CA GLY A 177 -35.33 -14.17 -11.52
C GLY A 177 -34.21 -13.45 -12.26
N GLY A 178 -34.26 -13.53 -13.60
CA GLY A 178 -33.21 -13.05 -14.49
C GLY A 178 -33.00 -11.53 -14.54
N ASN A 179 -33.86 -10.74 -13.89
CA ASN A 179 -33.75 -9.29 -13.82
C ASN A 179 -32.82 -8.79 -12.70
N TRP A 180 -32.35 -9.69 -11.82
CA TRP A 180 -31.28 -9.43 -10.88
C TRP A 180 -29.94 -9.63 -11.55
N GLN A 181 -29.34 -8.55 -12.01
CA GLN A 181 -28.15 -8.56 -12.83
C GLN A 181 -27.09 -7.64 -12.25
N THR A 182 -25.87 -7.80 -12.73
CA THR A 182 -24.74 -6.96 -12.36
C THR A 182 -24.17 -6.28 -13.60
N SER A 183 -23.64 -5.08 -13.43
CA SER A 183 -22.94 -4.35 -14.50
C SER A 183 -21.61 -3.76 -14.01
N LYS A 184 -20.84 -3.25 -14.96
CA LYS A 184 -19.46 -2.77 -14.80
C LYS A 184 -19.39 -1.33 -15.26
N ILE A 185 -20.03 -0.44 -14.51
CA ILE A 185 -20.19 0.95 -14.91
C ILE A 185 -18.87 1.70 -14.73
N ILE A 186 -18.50 2.46 -15.76
CA ILE A 186 -17.45 3.47 -15.69
C ILE A 186 -18.16 4.82 -15.74
N GLU A 187 -18.21 5.50 -14.61
CA GLU A 187 -18.69 6.87 -14.53
C GLU A 187 -17.49 7.81 -14.56
N GLY A 188 -17.39 8.63 -15.60
CA GLY A 188 -16.26 9.52 -15.82
C GLY A 188 -16.32 10.15 -17.21
N THR A 189 -15.69 11.31 -17.37
CA THR A 189 -15.50 11.92 -18.68
C THR A 189 -14.62 11.01 -19.55
N ASP A 190 -14.91 10.92 -20.84
CA ASP A 190 -14.16 10.13 -21.83
C ASP A 190 -14.10 8.61 -21.56
N LYS A 191 -15.02 8.06 -20.74
CA LYS A 191 -15.06 6.64 -20.34
C LYS A 191 -13.80 6.15 -19.63
N VAL A 192 -13.10 7.06 -18.95
CA VAL A 192 -12.02 6.73 -18.00
C VAL A 192 -12.53 7.07 -16.61
N ALA A 193 -12.36 6.17 -15.66
CA ALA A 193 -12.67 6.46 -14.26
C ALA A 193 -11.53 6.03 -13.35
N GLU A 194 -11.27 6.84 -12.33
CA GLU A 194 -10.39 6.48 -11.24
C GLU A 194 -10.93 5.29 -10.43
N SER A 195 -10.01 4.52 -9.86
CA SER A 195 -10.28 3.64 -8.72
C SER A 195 -10.19 4.42 -7.41
N ASN A 196 -10.49 3.75 -6.29
CA ASN A 196 -10.27 4.33 -4.97
C ASN A 196 -8.82 4.19 -4.45
N ILE A 197 -7.85 3.90 -5.33
CA ILE A 197 -6.43 3.80 -4.98
C ILE A 197 -5.67 5.01 -5.50
N MET A 198 -5.17 5.80 -4.57
CA MET A 198 -4.30 6.94 -4.81
C MET A 198 -2.83 6.49 -4.83
N ILE A 199 -2.08 6.97 -5.82
CA ILE A 199 -0.64 6.78 -5.92
C ILE A 199 0.06 8.02 -5.34
N GLY A 200 1.11 7.80 -4.55
CA GLY A 200 1.91 8.88 -3.98
C GLY A 200 2.79 9.57 -5.03
N GLY A 201 3.13 10.84 -4.81
CA GLY A 201 4.01 11.59 -5.70
C GLY A 201 3.31 12.15 -6.94
N SER A 202 4.09 12.30 -8.01
CA SER A 202 3.70 12.94 -9.26
C SER A 202 4.55 12.41 -10.41
N THR A 203 4.21 12.77 -11.65
CA THR A 203 5.04 12.44 -12.81
C THR A 203 6.49 12.94 -12.67
N SER A 204 6.71 14.10 -12.02
CA SER A 204 8.04 14.72 -11.87
C SER A 204 9.01 13.95 -10.96
N ASN A 205 8.48 13.17 -10.02
CA ASN A 205 9.27 12.33 -9.11
C ASN A 205 8.99 10.84 -9.33
N ASN A 206 8.51 10.48 -10.53
CA ASN A 206 8.19 9.11 -10.91
C ASN A 206 7.33 8.39 -9.86
N PHE A 207 6.34 9.10 -9.30
CA PHE A 207 5.44 8.59 -8.27
C PHE A 207 6.13 7.89 -7.08
N LEU A 208 7.36 8.31 -6.76
CA LEU A 208 8.18 7.71 -5.70
C LEU A 208 8.42 6.20 -5.88
N ALA A 209 8.42 5.72 -7.12
CA ALA A 209 8.79 4.34 -7.42
C ALA A 209 10.23 4.01 -7.00
N PRO A 210 10.52 2.72 -6.77
CA PRO A 210 11.87 2.26 -6.53
C PRO A 210 12.80 2.54 -7.71
N HIS A 211 14.10 2.64 -7.43
CA HIS A 211 15.08 2.90 -8.47
C HIS A 211 15.08 1.79 -9.53
N GLY A 212 15.23 2.16 -10.80
CA GLY A 212 15.19 1.21 -11.92
C GLY A 212 13.80 1.00 -12.50
N PHE A 213 12.72 1.32 -11.78
CA PHE A 213 11.36 1.26 -12.34
C PHE A 213 10.89 2.62 -12.84
N THR A 214 10.21 2.65 -13.99
CA THR A 214 9.56 3.87 -14.53
C THR A 214 8.07 3.65 -14.68
N TRP A 215 7.26 4.55 -14.12
CA TRP A 215 5.83 4.46 -14.22
C TRP A 215 5.32 4.74 -15.63
N ASN A 216 4.39 3.89 -16.09
CA ASN A 216 3.59 4.19 -17.26
C ASN A 216 2.49 5.19 -16.88
N SER A 217 2.61 6.43 -17.38
CA SER A 217 1.62 7.49 -17.11
C SER A 217 0.20 7.16 -17.58
N ASN A 218 0.04 6.20 -18.50
CA ASN A 218 -1.28 5.74 -18.95
C ASN A 218 -2.04 4.91 -17.92
N ASN A 219 -1.36 4.38 -16.90
CA ASN A 219 -1.98 3.57 -15.84
C ASN A 219 -2.67 4.43 -14.76
N VAL A 220 -2.44 5.75 -14.78
CA VAL A 220 -2.96 6.68 -13.77
C VAL A 220 -3.86 7.74 -14.40
N THR A 221 -4.74 8.30 -13.58
CA THR A 221 -5.62 9.42 -13.94
C THR A 221 -5.83 10.33 -12.73
N ASN A 222 -6.08 11.61 -12.97
CA ASN A 222 -6.67 12.50 -11.98
C ASN A 222 -8.17 12.20 -11.86
N THR A 223 -8.85 12.77 -10.86
CA THR A 223 -10.30 12.61 -10.73
C THR A 223 -11.02 13.06 -12.00
N ARG A 224 -11.97 12.23 -12.45
CA ARG A 224 -12.84 12.52 -13.60
C ARG A 224 -14.23 12.97 -13.18
N ARG A 225 -14.43 13.22 -11.88
CA ARG A 225 -15.65 13.80 -11.35
C ARG A 225 -15.82 15.24 -11.86
N SER A 226 -17.04 15.58 -12.29
CA SER A 226 -17.40 16.92 -12.75
C SER A 226 -18.52 17.50 -11.89
N PRO A 227 -18.29 18.64 -11.19
CA PRO A 227 -17.01 19.33 -11.04
C PRO A 227 -16.02 18.56 -10.14
N ALA A 228 -14.72 18.76 -10.37
CA ALA A 228 -13.66 18.13 -9.59
C ALA A 228 -13.63 18.69 -8.15
N PRO A 229 -13.63 17.85 -7.10
CA PRO A 229 -13.51 18.30 -5.72
C PRO A 229 -12.16 19.00 -5.43
N ALA A 230 -12.14 20.07 -4.64
CA ALA A 230 -10.92 20.85 -4.37
C ALA A 230 -9.79 20.02 -3.71
N ASN A 231 -10.16 19.05 -2.87
CA ASN A 231 -9.24 18.13 -2.20
C ASN A 231 -8.65 17.05 -3.13
N SER A 232 -9.13 16.91 -4.36
CA SER A 232 -8.55 16.00 -5.35
C SER A 232 -7.33 16.59 -6.08
N ASN A 233 -7.04 17.88 -5.88
CA ASN A 233 -5.99 18.55 -6.61
C ASN A 233 -4.61 17.94 -6.30
N GLY A 234 -3.86 17.59 -7.36
CA GLY A 234 -2.57 16.90 -7.25
C GLY A 234 -2.64 15.42 -6.85
N MET A 235 -3.84 14.84 -6.73
CA MET A 235 -4.00 13.40 -6.50
C MET A 235 -4.06 12.64 -7.83
N PHE A 236 -3.33 11.53 -7.89
CA PHE A 236 -3.34 10.59 -8.99
C PHE A 236 -3.88 9.26 -8.51
N PHE A 237 -4.75 8.65 -9.30
CA PHE A 237 -5.42 7.39 -9.01
C PHE A 237 -5.11 6.35 -10.07
N LEU A 238 -5.08 5.07 -9.70
CA LEU A 238 -5.06 4.00 -10.69
C LEU A 238 -6.40 3.98 -11.45
N LYS A 239 -6.36 3.71 -12.76
CA LYS A 239 -7.59 3.61 -13.56
C LYS A 239 -8.36 2.32 -13.28
N GLY A 240 -9.69 2.41 -13.27
CA GLY A 240 -10.60 1.27 -13.09
C GLY A 240 -11.08 0.68 -14.41
N TYR A 241 -11.29 -0.64 -14.44
CA TYR A 241 -11.71 -1.44 -15.60
C TYR A 241 -10.86 -1.28 -16.88
N GLU A 242 -9.66 -0.73 -16.76
CA GLU A 242 -8.65 -0.69 -17.81
C GLU A 242 -7.50 -1.65 -17.48
N ASN A 243 -6.86 -2.19 -18.52
CA ASN A 243 -5.64 -2.99 -18.39
C ASN A 243 -4.51 -2.11 -17.83
N LEU A 244 -4.06 -2.39 -16.61
CA LEU A 244 -2.85 -1.77 -16.07
C LEU A 244 -1.68 -2.71 -16.31
N ASP A 245 -0.85 -2.43 -17.31
CA ASP A 245 0.31 -3.27 -17.67
C ASP A 245 1.53 -2.89 -16.83
N PHE A 246 2.11 -3.90 -16.17
CA PHE A 246 3.36 -3.81 -15.42
C PHE A 246 4.25 -5.00 -15.78
N GLY A 247 5.12 -4.81 -16.79
CA GLY A 247 6.11 -5.81 -17.17
C GLY A 247 5.50 -7.08 -17.75
N GLY A 248 4.45 -6.93 -18.57
CA GLY A 248 3.77 -8.02 -19.27
C GLY A 248 2.62 -8.67 -18.48
N ASP A 249 2.49 -8.34 -17.20
CA ASP A 249 1.37 -8.77 -16.36
C ASP A 249 0.30 -7.66 -16.28
N THR A 250 -0.96 -8.05 -16.30
CA THR A 250 -2.11 -7.14 -16.26
C THR A 250 -2.73 -7.08 -14.87
N PHE A 251 -2.90 -5.86 -14.36
CA PHE A 251 -3.58 -5.59 -13.10
C PHE A 251 -4.90 -4.88 -13.36
N TRP A 252 -5.86 -5.10 -12.46
CA TRP A 252 -7.22 -4.60 -12.60
C TRP A 252 -7.65 -3.83 -11.35
N GLN A 253 -8.49 -2.83 -11.55
CA GLN A 253 -9.11 -2.08 -10.47
C GLN A 253 -10.60 -1.89 -10.77
N VAL A 254 -11.41 -1.82 -9.73
CA VAL A 254 -12.83 -1.43 -9.83
C VAL A 254 -12.91 0.10 -9.78
N PRO A 255 -13.60 0.77 -10.73
CA PRO A 255 -13.71 2.22 -10.73
C PRO A 255 -14.65 2.71 -9.63
N PHE A 256 -14.17 3.71 -8.89
CA PHE A 256 -14.89 4.43 -7.84
C PHE A 256 -14.49 5.89 -7.90
N LEU A 257 -15.36 6.73 -8.48
CA LEU A 257 -15.16 8.17 -8.56
C LEU A 257 -14.89 8.79 -7.19
N PHE A 258 -13.95 9.73 -7.14
CA PHE A 258 -13.51 10.32 -5.89
C PHE A 258 -14.64 11.06 -5.16
N GLU A 259 -14.89 10.64 -3.91
CA GLU A 259 -15.95 11.12 -3.01
C GLU A 259 -17.40 11.02 -3.54
N ASP A 260 -17.62 10.32 -4.64
CA ASP A 260 -18.95 10.21 -5.22
C ASP A 260 -19.85 9.22 -4.46
N LYS A 261 -21.16 9.48 -4.43
CA LYS A 261 -22.10 8.70 -3.62
C LYS A 261 -22.68 7.54 -4.43
N PRO A 262 -23.01 6.40 -3.79
CA PRO A 262 -23.89 5.42 -4.41
C PRO A 262 -25.19 6.09 -4.85
N HIS A 263 -25.59 5.86 -6.09
CA HIS A 263 -26.77 6.49 -6.67
C HIS A 263 -27.43 5.61 -7.74
N MET A 264 -28.63 6.00 -8.13
CA MET A 264 -29.42 5.29 -9.13
C MET A 264 -28.91 5.62 -10.53
N VAL A 265 -28.84 4.62 -11.39
CA VAL A 265 -28.39 4.78 -12.78
C VAL A 265 -29.51 4.43 -13.76
N SER A 266 -29.42 4.94 -14.98
CA SER A 266 -30.40 4.61 -16.02
C SER A 266 -30.22 3.17 -16.50
N LYS A 267 -31.32 2.53 -16.94
CA LYS A 267 -31.27 1.21 -17.59
C LYS A 267 -30.31 1.20 -18.77
N ASN A 268 -30.34 2.26 -19.58
CA ASN A 268 -29.54 2.33 -20.80
C ASN A 268 -28.04 2.33 -20.48
N ASP A 269 -27.62 3.06 -19.45
CA ASP A 269 -26.21 3.11 -19.05
C ASP A 269 -25.78 1.79 -18.42
N PHE A 270 -26.64 1.21 -17.58
CA PHE A 270 -26.41 -0.10 -16.96
C PHE A 270 -26.22 -1.21 -18.01
N GLU A 271 -27.10 -1.28 -19.01
CA GLU A 271 -27.04 -2.30 -20.06
C GLU A 271 -25.83 -2.12 -20.98
N LYS A 272 -25.52 -0.87 -21.38
CA LYS A 272 -24.33 -0.57 -22.20
C LYS A 272 -23.03 -0.92 -21.47
N ALA A 273 -22.99 -0.73 -20.16
CA ALA A 273 -21.80 -0.93 -19.35
C ALA A 273 -21.45 -2.41 -19.08
N LYS A 274 -22.28 -3.36 -19.51
CA LYS A 274 -22.02 -4.80 -19.32
C LYS A 274 -20.70 -5.28 -19.95
N ASN A 275 -20.10 -4.51 -20.86
CA ASN A 275 -18.86 -4.88 -21.56
C ASN A 275 -17.63 -4.01 -21.22
N ASN A 276 -17.73 -3.07 -20.27
CA ASN A 276 -16.70 -2.05 -20.02
C ASN A 276 -15.36 -2.55 -19.40
N ALA A 277 -15.22 -3.83 -19.07
CA ALA A 277 -13.99 -4.42 -18.51
C ALA A 277 -13.43 -5.50 -19.46
N ALA A 278 -13.21 -5.11 -20.72
CA ALA A 278 -12.76 -6.02 -21.76
C ALA A 278 -11.33 -6.51 -21.47
N GLY A 279 -11.12 -7.83 -21.44
CA GLY A 279 -9.84 -8.46 -21.10
C GLY A 279 -9.76 -8.99 -19.66
N TRP A 280 -10.59 -8.50 -18.74
CA TRP A 280 -10.69 -9.09 -17.41
C TRP A 280 -11.59 -10.32 -17.49
N SER A 281 -11.09 -11.51 -17.17
CA SER A 281 -11.87 -12.75 -17.29
C SER A 281 -13.09 -12.79 -16.37
N ASN A 282 -12.93 -12.32 -15.13
CA ASN A 282 -13.97 -12.32 -14.10
C ASN A 282 -14.04 -10.96 -13.40
N PRO A 283 -14.52 -9.94 -14.10
CA PRO A 283 -14.58 -8.59 -13.56
C PRO A 283 -15.55 -8.53 -12.40
N ILE A 284 -15.10 -7.87 -11.33
CA ILE A 284 -15.90 -7.57 -10.16
C ILE A 284 -16.91 -6.48 -10.54
N PRO A 285 -18.23 -6.72 -10.40
CA PRO A 285 -19.22 -5.70 -10.72
C PRO A 285 -19.28 -4.61 -9.65
N ASN A 286 -19.54 -3.38 -10.07
CA ASN A 286 -19.78 -2.23 -9.20
C ASN A 286 -21.21 -1.69 -9.29
N ALA A 287 -22.07 -2.28 -10.13
CA ALA A 287 -23.46 -1.88 -10.29
C ALA A 287 -24.39 -3.10 -10.25
N PHE A 288 -25.58 -2.91 -9.69
CA PHE A 288 -26.56 -3.97 -9.43
C PHE A 288 -27.95 -3.55 -9.90
N SER A 289 -28.73 -4.51 -10.39
CA SER A 289 -30.15 -4.34 -10.64
C SER A 289 -30.97 -5.19 -9.69
N ALA A 290 -32.13 -4.68 -9.31
CA ALA A 290 -33.08 -5.41 -8.47
C ALA A 290 -34.49 -5.26 -9.03
N GLU A 291 -35.26 -6.34 -8.93
CA GLU A 291 -36.67 -6.38 -9.28
C GLU A 291 -37.51 -6.67 -8.04
N GLY A 292 -38.57 -5.87 -7.86
CA GLY A 292 -39.53 -6.04 -6.78
C GLY A 292 -40.96 -5.99 -7.28
N VAL A 293 -41.85 -6.50 -6.44
CA VAL A 293 -43.30 -6.44 -6.61
C VAL A 293 -43.94 -5.90 -5.34
N ALA A 294 -44.78 -4.87 -5.48
CA ALA A 294 -45.71 -4.46 -4.46
C ALA A 294 -47.02 -5.24 -4.64
N SER A 295 -47.38 -6.03 -3.63
CA SER A 295 -48.59 -6.85 -3.68
C SER A 295 -49.38 -6.78 -2.39
N GLN A 296 -50.70 -6.80 -2.53
CA GLN A 296 -51.63 -7.12 -1.46
C GLN A 296 -52.22 -8.52 -1.75
N PRO A 297 -52.43 -9.38 -0.73
CA PRO A 297 -53.09 -10.67 -0.93
C PRO A 297 -54.42 -10.53 -1.67
N GLY A 298 -54.59 -11.28 -2.76
CA GLY A 298 -55.83 -11.32 -3.56
C GLY A 298 -56.03 -10.16 -4.54
N LYS A 299 -55.05 -9.28 -4.76
CA LYS A 299 -55.14 -8.16 -5.71
C LYS A 299 -54.03 -8.18 -6.78
N PRO A 300 -54.22 -7.51 -7.93
CA PRO A 300 -53.17 -7.27 -8.91
C PRO A 300 -51.96 -6.60 -8.26
N ALA A 301 -50.77 -6.97 -8.72
CA ALA A 301 -49.51 -6.54 -8.14
C ALA A 301 -48.73 -5.64 -9.10
N GLU A 302 -48.06 -4.62 -8.55
CA GLU A 302 -47.26 -3.67 -9.31
C GLU A 302 -45.78 -4.07 -9.27
N LYS A 303 -45.14 -4.17 -10.44
CA LYS A 303 -43.73 -4.56 -10.57
C LYS A 303 -42.87 -3.36 -10.91
N GLY A 304 -41.61 -3.39 -10.46
CA GLY A 304 -40.62 -2.39 -10.83
C GLY A 304 -39.21 -2.95 -10.81
N ILE A 305 -38.35 -2.35 -11.62
CA ILE A 305 -36.94 -2.66 -11.71
C ILE A 305 -36.15 -1.36 -11.55
N ALA A 306 -35.04 -1.47 -10.84
CA ALA A 306 -34.14 -0.38 -10.55
C ALA A 306 -32.68 -0.81 -10.72
N TRP A 307 -31.81 0.17 -10.94
CA TRP A 307 -30.37 -0.03 -11.13
C TRP A 307 -29.60 0.96 -10.26
N VAL A 308 -28.57 0.46 -9.59
CA VAL A 308 -27.73 1.25 -8.68
C VAL A 308 -26.25 1.06 -9.04
N ILE A 309 -25.46 2.12 -8.93
CA ILE A 309 -24.00 2.04 -8.86
C ILE A 309 -23.52 2.21 -7.42
N THR A 310 -22.47 1.47 -7.08
CA THR A 310 -21.85 1.48 -5.76
C THR A 310 -20.59 2.33 -5.74
N ASN A 311 -20.37 3.02 -4.61
CA ASN A 311 -19.14 3.76 -4.37
C ASN A 311 -18.86 3.81 -2.85
N PRO A 312 -17.69 3.33 -2.39
CA PRO A 312 -17.35 3.31 -0.97
C PRO A 312 -17.12 4.70 -0.36
N ARG A 313 -16.89 5.74 -1.18
CA ARG A 313 -16.49 7.10 -0.76
C ARG A 313 -15.20 7.15 0.05
N GLN A 314 -14.42 6.08 0.00
CA GLN A 314 -13.22 5.92 0.78
C GLN A 314 -12.07 5.64 -0.16
N THR A 315 -11.07 6.50 -0.07
CA THR A 315 -9.82 6.43 -0.82
C THR A 315 -8.74 5.82 0.04
N TYR A 316 -7.92 4.97 -0.56
CA TYR A 316 -6.72 4.41 0.04
C TYR A 316 -5.50 4.89 -0.74
N LYS A 317 -4.35 4.92 -0.09
CA LYS A 317 -3.07 5.06 -0.79
C LYS A 317 -2.54 3.67 -1.13
N ALA A 318 -1.97 3.50 -2.32
CA ALA A 318 -1.22 2.27 -2.64
C ALA A 318 -0.05 2.14 -1.65
N ALA A 319 -0.05 1.07 -0.88
CA ALA A 319 0.90 0.82 0.18
C ALA A 319 0.98 -0.68 0.50
N ILE A 320 2.07 -1.07 1.18
CA ILE A 320 2.32 -2.37 1.81
C ILE A 320 2.39 -2.10 3.34
N PRO A 321 1.24 -1.92 4.03
CA PRO A 321 1.18 -1.50 5.43
C PRO A 321 2.04 -2.30 6.40
N HIS A 322 1.99 -3.64 6.37
CA HIS A 322 2.75 -4.49 7.31
C HIS A 322 4.13 -4.84 6.75
N SER A 323 4.91 -3.81 6.43
CA SER A 323 6.26 -3.97 5.92
C SER A 323 7.31 -3.14 6.64
N PHE A 324 8.57 -3.56 6.47
CA PHE A 324 9.73 -2.96 7.11
C PHE A 324 10.96 -3.04 6.19
N ILE A 325 11.95 -2.20 6.50
CA ILE A 325 13.31 -2.28 5.94
C ILE A 325 14.24 -2.74 7.05
N ARG A 326 15.07 -3.74 6.75
CA ARG A 326 16.10 -4.20 7.67
C ARG A 326 17.37 -3.36 7.51
N LEU A 327 17.96 -2.98 8.63
CA LEU A 327 19.24 -2.27 8.66
C LEU A 327 20.22 -3.13 9.45
N ARG A 328 21.38 -3.43 8.86
CA ARG A 328 22.42 -4.20 9.52
C ARG A 328 23.69 -3.37 9.62
N VAL A 329 24.12 -3.09 10.84
CA VAL A 329 25.39 -2.42 11.12
C VAL A 329 26.39 -3.47 11.58
N GLU A 330 27.36 -3.80 10.73
CA GLU A 330 28.39 -4.76 11.09
C GLU A 330 29.36 -4.18 12.12
N LYS A 331 29.95 -5.07 12.93
CA LYS A 331 31.04 -4.67 13.82
C LYS A 331 32.18 -4.11 12.96
N PRO A 332 32.81 -3.00 13.37
CA PRO A 332 33.91 -2.43 12.62
C PRO A 332 35.06 -3.43 12.49
N LYS A 333 35.64 -3.50 11.29
CA LYS A 333 36.85 -4.30 11.04
C LYS A 333 38.08 -3.43 11.12
N VAL A 334 39.18 -4.01 11.56
CA VAL A 334 40.49 -3.35 11.63
C VAL A 334 41.43 -4.09 10.69
N ASN A 335 41.81 -3.44 9.60
CA ASN A 335 42.78 -3.97 8.65
C ASN A 335 44.16 -3.47 9.06
N TRP A 336 45.02 -4.39 9.49
CA TRP A 336 46.42 -4.09 9.79
C TRP A 336 47.22 -4.16 8.50
N GLN A 337 47.84 -3.05 8.16
CA GLN A 337 48.60 -2.85 6.94
C GLN A 337 50.04 -2.52 7.28
N PHE A 338 50.97 -3.05 6.49
CA PHE A 338 52.38 -2.65 6.55
C PHE A 338 52.86 -2.26 5.15
N VAL A 339 53.90 -1.45 5.07
CA VAL A 339 54.47 -1.00 3.79
C VAL A 339 55.78 -1.77 3.53
N PRO A 340 55.76 -2.87 2.76
CA PRO A 340 56.98 -3.64 2.46
C PRO A 340 57.96 -2.91 1.54
N LEU A 341 57.43 -2.11 0.60
CA LEU A 341 58.22 -1.34 -0.37
C LEU A 341 57.62 0.06 -0.53
N ALA A 342 56.60 0.20 -1.38
CA ALA A 342 56.03 1.48 -1.77
C ALA A 342 54.52 1.64 -1.45
N PHE A 343 53.79 0.54 -1.29
CA PHE A 343 52.35 0.57 -1.06
C PHE A 343 51.97 -0.25 0.18
N PRO A 344 50.96 0.18 0.97
CA PRO A 344 50.48 -0.58 2.11
C PRO A 344 49.80 -1.87 1.65
N VAL A 345 50.08 -2.97 2.35
CA VAL A 345 49.49 -4.29 2.12
C VAL A 345 48.81 -4.76 3.40
N THR A 346 47.55 -5.16 3.31
CA THR A 346 46.82 -5.77 4.42
C THR A 346 47.37 -7.16 4.67
N PHE A 347 47.87 -7.41 5.88
CA PHE A 347 48.45 -8.70 6.26
C PHE A 347 47.64 -9.41 7.35
N PHE A 348 46.81 -8.68 8.08
CA PHE A 348 45.93 -9.21 9.11
C PHE A 348 44.66 -8.36 9.22
N THR A 349 43.51 -8.99 9.40
CA THR A 349 42.23 -8.30 9.65
C THR A 349 41.67 -8.81 10.96
N ASP A 350 41.33 -7.88 11.85
CA ASP A 350 40.66 -8.15 13.11
C ASP A 350 39.25 -7.52 13.11
N THR A 351 38.42 -7.86 14.07
CA THR A 351 37.08 -7.28 14.25
C THR A 351 36.92 -6.74 15.65
N MET A 352 36.46 -5.50 15.74
CA MET A 352 36.23 -4.87 17.04
C MET A 352 35.17 -5.63 17.85
N SER A 353 35.34 -5.64 19.17
CA SER A 353 34.41 -6.32 20.07
C SER A 353 33.01 -5.69 20.07
N GLY A 354 32.95 -4.37 19.86
CA GLY A 354 31.73 -3.57 19.81
C GLY A 354 31.91 -2.26 19.02
N PHE A 355 31.13 -1.24 19.37
CA PHE A 355 31.15 0.07 18.71
C PHE A 355 31.75 1.18 19.57
N ILE A 356 32.51 0.80 20.60
CA ILE A 356 33.25 1.73 21.46
C ILE A 356 34.75 1.65 21.13
N PRO A 357 35.52 2.73 21.33
CA PRO A 357 36.95 2.69 21.11
C PRO A 357 37.61 1.66 22.00
N GLU A 358 38.55 0.90 21.45
CA GLU A 358 39.33 -0.09 22.19
C GLU A 358 40.79 -0.08 21.74
N SER A 359 41.68 -0.58 22.61
CA SER A 359 43.09 -0.73 22.30
C SER A 359 43.33 -2.10 21.69
N MET A 360 43.93 -2.13 20.50
CA MET A 360 44.21 -3.36 19.76
C MET A 360 45.68 -3.39 19.33
N SER A 361 46.20 -4.59 19.07
CA SER A 361 47.58 -4.78 18.58
C SER A 361 47.55 -5.72 17.37
N SER A 362 48.48 -5.53 16.44
CA SER A 362 48.68 -6.46 15.34
C SER A 362 49.61 -7.60 15.76
N PRO A 363 49.54 -8.77 15.10
CA PRO A 363 50.69 -9.67 15.06
C PRO A 363 51.87 -8.98 14.36
N PRO A 364 53.12 -9.45 14.56
CA PRO A 364 54.26 -8.99 13.77
C PRO A 364 54.01 -9.21 12.27
N ALA A 365 54.23 -8.18 11.46
CA ALA A 365 54.14 -8.31 10.02
C ALA A 365 55.22 -9.28 9.50
N PRO A 366 54.97 -9.98 8.37
CA PRO A 366 55.97 -10.83 7.74
C PRO A 366 57.28 -10.07 7.47
N ALA A 367 58.42 -10.74 7.62
CA ALA A 367 59.73 -10.16 7.31
C ALA A 367 59.76 -9.74 5.84
N GLY A 368 59.84 -8.43 5.60
CA GLY A 368 59.68 -7.87 4.25
C GLY A 368 59.47 -6.37 4.21
N GLY A 369 59.61 -5.65 5.34
CA GLY A 369 59.71 -4.19 5.35
C GLY A 369 60.92 -3.69 4.54
N PRO A 370 60.96 -2.40 4.17
CA PRO A 370 62.13 -1.81 3.52
C PRO A 370 63.36 -2.10 4.38
N LEU A 371 64.28 -2.91 3.83
CA LEU A 371 65.52 -3.34 4.47
C LEU A 371 65.34 -4.34 5.64
N CYS A 372 64.47 -5.34 5.46
CA CYS A 372 64.40 -6.59 6.24
C CYS A 372 63.94 -6.45 7.71
N ALA A 373 63.10 -5.47 8.01
CA ALA A 373 62.50 -5.32 9.34
C ALA A 373 61.20 -6.13 9.48
N THR A 374 60.91 -6.57 10.72
CA THR A 374 59.53 -6.89 11.13
C THR A 374 58.92 -5.67 11.82
N VAL A 375 57.66 -5.37 11.51
CA VAL A 375 56.94 -4.19 12.02
C VAL A 375 55.68 -4.65 12.73
N GLN A 376 55.42 -4.12 13.91
CA GLN A 376 54.25 -4.46 14.71
C GLN A 376 53.60 -3.20 15.28
N ALA A 377 52.29 -3.08 15.12
CA ALA A 377 51.51 -2.07 15.82
C ALA A 377 51.12 -2.60 17.20
N VAL A 378 51.60 -1.95 18.26
CA VAL A 378 51.32 -2.35 19.64
C VAL A 378 50.47 -1.29 20.31
N SER A 379 49.36 -1.70 20.92
CA SER A 379 48.49 -0.84 21.74
C SER A 379 47.96 0.41 21.01
N VAL A 380 47.40 0.22 19.82
CA VAL A 380 46.79 1.30 19.02
C VAL A 380 45.32 1.46 19.42
N GLN A 381 44.91 2.70 19.72
CA GLN A 381 43.52 3.01 19.97
C GLN A 381 42.76 3.14 18.64
N VAL A 382 41.79 2.25 18.42
CA VAL A 382 40.95 2.22 17.22
C VAL A 382 39.49 2.55 17.59
N GLY A 383 38.70 3.01 16.61
CA GLY A 383 37.27 3.28 16.80
C GLY A 383 36.94 4.63 17.44
N LEU A 384 37.91 5.53 17.61
CA LEU A 384 37.67 6.89 18.11
C LEU A 384 36.70 7.69 17.22
N GLU A 385 36.74 7.44 15.91
CA GLU A 385 35.81 8.01 14.93
C GLU A 385 34.35 7.60 15.17
N LEU A 386 34.12 6.44 15.79
CA LEU A 386 32.77 5.92 16.05
C LEU A 386 32.03 6.77 17.08
N ILE A 387 32.72 7.50 17.97
CA ILE A 387 32.08 8.37 18.97
C ILE A 387 31.22 9.44 18.29
N GLY A 388 31.79 10.16 17.32
CA GLY A 388 31.08 11.22 16.60
C GLY A 388 30.00 10.68 15.65
N ILE A 389 30.22 9.48 15.12
CA ILE A 389 29.27 8.80 14.23
C ILE A 389 28.05 8.30 15.02
N LEU A 390 28.27 7.66 16.18
CA LEU A 390 27.21 7.15 17.05
C LEU A 390 26.39 8.24 17.72
N ALA A 391 26.90 9.47 17.82
CA ALA A 391 26.13 10.59 18.37
C ALA A 391 24.81 10.85 17.62
N THR A 392 24.69 10.41 16.37
CA THR A 392 23.44 10.44 15.58
C THR A 392 22.83 9.05 15.35
N GLY A 393 23.28 8.03 16.09
CA GLY A 393 22.72 6.68 16.04
C GLY A 393 22.97 5.93 14.74
N VAL A 394 21.98 5.11 14.34
CA VAL A 394 22.05 4.29 13.11
C VAL A 394 22.16 5.18 11.87
N ASP A 395 21.58 6.38 11.92
CA ASP A 395 21.71 7.39 10.88
C ASP A 395 23.17 7.73 10.59
N GLY A 396 23.95 8.02 11.64
CA GLY A 396 25.37 8.32 11.50
C GLY A 396 26.14 7.13 10.93
N MET A 397 25.79 5.91 11.37
CA MET A 397 26.42 4.71 10.85
C MET A 397 26.22 4.52 9.35
N ILE A 398 25.06 4.89 8.80
CA ILE A 398 24.80 4.76 7.36
C ILE A 398 25.41 5.96 6.60
N PHE A 399 25.10 7.18 7.03
CA PHE A 399 25.31 8.38 6.21
C PHE A 399 26.54 9.23 6.58
N ARG A 400 27.22 8.96 7.70
CA ARG A 400 28.39 9.73 8.12
C ARG A 400 29.72 8.97 7.95
N PRO A 401 30.87 9.65 7.85
CA PRO A 401 30.97 11.01 7.32
C PRO A 401 30.30 11.09 5.93
N PRO A 402 29.71 12.25 5.59
CA PRO A 402 29.04 12.41 4.30
C PRO A 402 30.08 12.26 3.20
N SER A 403 29.86 11.29 2.33
CA SER A 403 30.63 11.18 1.10
C SER A 403 29.82 11.83 -0.02
N ALA A 404 30.45 12.57 -0.93
CA ALA A 404 29.80 12.98 -2.18
C ALA A 404 29.58 11.79 -3.14
N SER A 405 29.58 10.55 -2.62
CA SER A 405 29.48 9.34 -3.42
C SER A 405 28.04 9.11 -3.89
N SER A 406 27.92 8.46 -5.04
CA SER A 406 26.63 8.01 -5.58
C SER A 406 25.91 7.03 -4.66
N ALA A 407 26.62 6.37 -3.73
CA ALA A 407 26.09 5.35 -2.84
C ALA A 407 25.18 5.91 -1.74
N ASP A 408 25.63 6.93 -1.02
CA ASP A 408 24.85 7.54 0.08
C ASP A 408 23.54 8.10 -0.48
N THR A 409 23.63 8.81 -1.62
CA THR A 409 22.46 9.36 -2.34
C THR A 409 21.54 8.26 -2.85
N TYR A 410 22.10 7.14 -3.33
CA TYR A 410 21.31 6.00 -3.80
C TYR A 410 20.55 5.33 -2.64
N ILE A 411 21.23 5.04 -1.52
CA ILE A 411 20.61 4.41 -0.35
C ILE A 411 19.54 5.33 0.26
N GLU A 412 19.79 6.63 0.36
CA GLU A 412 18.80 7.59 0.85
C GLU A 412 17.54 7.58 -0.03
N LYS A 413 17.69 7.63 -1.36
CA LYS A 413 16.57 7.57 -2.30
C LYS A 413 15.78 6.26 -2.21
N GLU A 414 16.47 5.13 -2.11
CA GLU A 414 15.83 3.82 -1.92
C GLU A 414 15.06 3.79 -0.59
N LEU A 415 15.66 4.21 0.52
CA LEU A 415 14.98 4.27 1.81
C LEU A 415 13.74 5.16 1.76
N VAL A 416 13.80 6.33 1.11
CA VAL A 416 12.64 7.22 0.96
C VAL A 416 11.55 6.58 0.11
N ALA A 417 11.89 5.95 -1.01
CA ALA A 417 10.92 5.24 -1.86
C ALA A 417 10.23 4.11 -1.08
N ARG A 418 11.02 3.23 -0.46
CA ARG A 418 10.51 2.09 0.32
C ARG A 418 9.69 2.52 1.54
N CYS A 419 10.11 3.57 2.25
CA CYS A 419 9.32 4.10 3.35
C CYS A 419 7.97 4.63 2.87
N ASN A 420 7.91 5.26 1.68
CA ASN A 420 6.65 5.73 1.12
C ASN A 420 5.69 4.62 0.70
N GLU A 421 6.18 3.43 0.39
CA GLU A 421 5.38 2.21 0.17
C GLU A 421 4.72 1.74 1.48
N MET A 422 5.26 2.04 2.67
CA MET A 422 4.62 1.68 3.95
C MET A 422 3.49 2.64 4.38
N ILE A 423 3.46 3.85 3.82
CA ILE A 423 2.56 4.92 4.26
C ILE A 423 1.18 4.74 3.64
N THR A 424 0.19 4.41 4.47
CA THR A 424 -1.21 4.21 4.06
C THR A 424 -2.05 5.49 4.07
N LYS A 425 -1.60 6.53 4.78
CA LYS A 425 -2.34 7.79 4.88
C LYS A 425 -2.35 8.53 3.54
N VAL A 426 -3.54 8.74 2.99
CA VAL A 426 -3.77 9.48 1.74
C VAL A 426 -3.21 10.90 1.85
N GLY A 427 -2.48 11.34 0.83
CA GLY A 427 -1.85 12.67 0.79
C GLY A 427 -0.57 12.81 1.62
N LYS A 428 -0.18 11.79 2.40
CA LYS A 428 1.08 11.81 3.16
C LYS A 428 2.22 11.22 2.34
N THR A 429 3.32 11.96 2.34
CA THR A 429 4.61 11.55 1.78
C THR A 429 5.68 11.73 2.84
N VAL A 430 6.55 10.73 2.96
CA VAL A 430 7.77 10.74 3.77
C VAL A 430 8.89 11.38 2.97
N LYS A 431 9.68 12.23 3.62
CA LYS A 431 10.88 12.88 3.07
C LYS A 431 12.15 12.26 3.67
N ALA A 432 13.31 12.56 3.08
CA ALA A 432 14.61 12.14 3.63
C ALA A 432 14.78 12.56 5.10
N SER A 433 14.36 13.78 5.47
CA SER A 433 14.41 14.25 6.86
C SER A 433 13.63 13.36 7.84
N ASP A 434 12.51 12.78 7.41
CA ASP A 434 11.70 11.88 8.24
C ASP A 434 12.43 10.54 8.44
N VAL A 435 13.13 10.06 7.41
CA VAL A 435 13.97 8.85 7.47
C VAL A 435 15.14 9.06 8.43
N HIS A 436 15.92 10.14 8.27
CA HIS A 436 17.04 10.47 9.17
C HIS A 436 16.59 10.60 10.63
N SER A 437 15.44 11.24 10.86
CA SER A 437 14.86 11.40 12.20
C SER A 437 14.50 10.04 12.83
N ALA A 438 13.92 9.13 12.05
CA ALA A 438 13.60 7.78 12.53
C ALA A 438 14.86 6.95 12.82
N LEU A 439 15.90 7.06 11.99
CA LEU A 439 17.19 6.37 12.17
C LEU A 439 18.01 6.89 13.36
N SER A 440 17.77 8.13 13.78
CA SER A 440 18.44 8.77 14.92
C SER A 440 17.83 8.39 16.27
N ASN A 441 17.02 7.32 16.35
CA ASN A 441 16.38 6.89 17.59
C ASN A 441 17.44 6.52 18.66
N PRO A 442 17.43 7.15 19.85
CA PRO A 442 18.37 6.85 20.94
C PRO A 442 18.37 5.39 21.38
N VAL A 443 17.24 4.69 21.29
CA VAL A 443 17.13 3.26 21.65
C VAL A 443 18.02 2.41 20.75
N CYS A 444 18.07 2.71 19.45
CA CYS A 444 18.93 2.01 18.50
C CYS A 444 20.42 2.27 18.80
N THR A 445 20.75 3.50 19.19
CA THR A 445 22.10 3.89 19.60
C THR A 445 22.56 3.11 20.83
N GLY A 446 21.70 3.03 21.86
CA GLY A 446 21.97 2.25 23.07
C GLY A 446 22.16 0.75 22.76
N ALA A 447 21.36 0.20 21.83
CA ALA A 447 21.49 -1.20 21.42
C ALA A 447 22.79 -1.50 20.68
N LEU A 448 23.30 -0.58 19.85
CA LEU A 448 24.62 -0.69 19.23
C LEU A 448 25.74 -0.64 20.28
N ILE A 449 25.75 0.40 21.12
CA ILE A 449 26.80 0.62 22.13
C ILE A 449 26.84 -0.54 23.14
N GLY A 450 25.67 -1.00 23.58
CA GLY A 450 25.55 -2.14 24.50
C GLY A 450 25.81 -3.50 23.86
N GLY A 451 26.06 -3.58 22.54
CA GLY A 451 26.28 -4.83 21.83
C GLY A 451 25.04 -5.75 21.79
N VAL A 452 23.85 -5.20 22.03
CA VAL A 452 22.59 -5.95 22.14
C VAL A 452 22.06 -6.36 20.77
N SER A 453 22.26 -5.51 19.75
CA SER A 453 21.86 -5.83 18.39
C SER A 453 22.69 -5.11 17.32
N GLN A 454 22.83 -5.77 16.18
CA GLN A 454 23.39 -5.24 14.94
C GLN A 454 22.31 -5.06 13.85
N ASP A 455 21.10 -5.54 14.10
CA ASP A 455 19.98 -5.56 13.17
C ASP A 455 18.87 -4.64 13.69
N PHE A 456 18.31 -3.81 12.82
CA PHE A 456 17.25 -2.86 13.15
C PHE A 456 16.14 -2.95 12.10
N ALA A 457 14.92 -2.65 12.51
CA ALA A 457 13.77 -2.52 11.62
C ALA A 457 13.36 -1.05 11.51
N LEU A 458 13.27 -0.53 10.28
CA LEU A 458 12.64 0.74 9.96
C LEU A 458 11.26 0.46 9.35
N TYR A 459 10.20 0.98 9.98
CA TYR A 459 8.82 0.66 9.63
C TYR A 459 7.89 1.85 9.95
N SER A 460 6.62 1.74 9.53
CA SER A 460 5.57 2.69 9.91
C SER A 460 4.61 2.08 10.93
N PRO A 461 4.53 2.59 12.16
CA PRO A 461 3.62 2.05 13.18
C PRO A 461 2.15 2.47 13.00
N ASP A 462 1.88 3.53 12.23
CA ASP A 462 0.55 4.14 12.09
C ASP A 462 0.19 4.45 10.63
N GLY A 463 1.01 3.99 9.68
CA GLY A 463 0.87 4.29 8.26
C GLY A 463 1.06 5.78 7.91
N ASN A 464 1.70 6.57 8.78
CA ASN A 464 1.88 8.01 8.63
C ASN A 464 3.27 8.51 9.06
N SER A 465 3.80 7.96 10.14
CA SER A 465 5.12 8.26 10.72
C SER A 465 6.07 7.07 10.52
N LEU A 466 7.37 7.31 10.73
CA LEU A 466 8.39 6.28 10.71
C LEU A 466 8.98 6.06 12.09
N ARG A 467 9.39 4.82 12.35
CA ARG A 467 10.10 4.44 13.58
C ARG A 467 11.19 3.43 13.23
N CYS A 468 12.32 3.54 13.91
CA CYS A 468 13.39 2.54 13.88
C CYS A 468 13.53 1.90 15.26
N MET A 469 13.62 0.57 15.33
CA MET A 469 13.83 -0.18 16.57
C MET A 469 14.81 -1.35 16.36
N PRO A 470 15.58 -1.75 17.39
CA PRO A 470 16.46 -2.91 17.30
C PRO A 470 15.68 -4.22 17.19
N ILE A 471 16.23 -5.17 16.43
CA ILE A 471 15.78 -6.56 16.36
C ILE A 471 16.63 -7.36 17.34
N VAL A 472 16.02 -7.92 18.38
CA VAL A 472 16.71 -8.67 19.45
C VAL A 472 16.10 -10.07 19.54
N GLY A 473 16.94 -11.11 19.45
CA GLY A 473 16.46 -12.49 19.42
C GLY A 473 15.51 -12.77 18.24
N GLY A 474 15.58 -11.96 17.18
CA GLY A 474 14.73 -12.06 16.01
C GLY A 474 13.33 -11.44 16.13
N ALA A 475 13.08 -10.66 17.17
CA ALA A 475 11.83 -9.93 17.37
C ALA A 475 12.09 -8.43 17.55
N VAL A 476 11.09 -7.61 17.23
CA VAL A 476 11.09 -6.18 17.55
C VAL A 476 10.12 -5.95 18.70
N ALA A 477 10.66 -5.56 19.85
CA ALA A 477 9.89 -5.29 21.06
C ALA A 477 9.17 -3.93 20.99
N ASP A 478 8.28 -3.78 20.02
CA ASP A 478 7.36 -2.63 19.94
C ASP A 478 5.92 -3.12 20.15
N PRO A 479 5.31 -2.85 21.33
CA PRO A 479 3.95 -3.30 21.63
C PRO A 479 2.89 -2.65 20.74
N THR A 480 3.24 -1.56 20.05
CA THR A 480 2.32 -0.89 19.13
C THR A 480 2.24 -1.57 17.76
N VAL A 481 3.12 -2.53 17.44
CA VAL A 481 3.13 -3.27 16.16
C VAL A 481 3.44 -4.77 16.35
N PRO A 482 2.57 -5.55 17.02
CA PRO A 482 2.82 -6.97 17.27
C PRO A 482 3.03 -7.83 16.01
N TRP A 483 2.48 -7.42 14.86
CA TRP A 483 2.71 -8.10 13.58
C TRP A 483 4.21 -8.12 13.18
N LEU A 484 4.97 -7.08 13.52
CA LEU A 484 6.37 -6.96 13.10
C LEU A 484 7.23 -8.04 13.72
N SER A 485 6.96 -8.43 14.97
CA SER A 485 7.68 -9.53 15.63
C SER A 485 7.54 -10.88 14.92
N LEU A 486 6.47 -11.08 14.15
CA LEU A 486 6.25 -12.32 13.38
C LEU A 486 7.09 -12.39 12.10
N ILE A 487 7.52 -11.23 11.60
CA ILE A 487 8.18 -11.13 10.29
C ILE A 487 9.56 -10.46 10.33
N ALA A 488 10.00 -9.93 11.48
CA ALA A 488 11.27 -9.22 11.63
C ALA A 488 12.51 -10.05 11.23
N ASN A 489 12.41 -11.38 11.31
CA ASN A 489 13.47 -12.30 10.87
C ASN A 489 13.52 -12.55 9.36
N GLN A 490 12.48 -12.16 8.63
CA GLN A 490 12.43 -12.35 7.18
C GLN A 490 13.56 -11.56 6.51
N SER A 491 14.03 -12.10 5.39
CA SER A 491 15.05 -11.47 4.56
C SER A 491 14.44 -11.02 3.23
N PRO A 492 15.01 -10.00 2.58
CA PRO A 492 14.59 -9.62 1.24
C PRO A 492 14.84 -10.76 0.24
N ASP A 493 14.01 -10.82 -0.79
CA ASP A 493 14.08 -11.78 -1.90
C ASP A 493 14.90 -11.27 -3.09
N GLY A 494 15.73 -10.23 -2.90
CA GLY A 494 16.74 -9.82 -3.85
C GLY A 494 18.13 -10.36 -3.51
N THR A 495 19.07 -10.18 -4.43
CA THR A 495 20.51 -10.41 -4.22
C THR A 495 21.16 -9.12 -3.71
N GLU A 496 22.01 -9.22 -2.69
CA GLU A 496 22.73 -8.07 -2.15
C GLU A 496 23.81 -7.58 -3.14
N LYS A 497 23.88 -6.27 -3.37
CA LYS A 497 24.99 -5.64 -4.11
C LYS A 497 25.61 -4.53 -3.30
N LYS A 498 26.93 -4.42 -3.40
CA LYS A 498 27.67 -3.26 -2.91
C LYS A 498 27.27 -2.02 -3.73
N LYS A 499 26.97 -0.93 -3.05
CA LYS A 499 26.66 0.37 -3.65
C LYS A 499 27.75 1.33 -3.19
N GLY A 500 28.58 1.80 -4.14
CA GLY A 500 29.75 2.65 -3.87
C GLY A 500 31.09 1.95 -3.98
N GLU A 501 32.13 2.74 -4.28
CA GLU A 501 33.52 2.29 -4.39
C GLU A 501 34.20 2.16 -3.02
N ASN A 502 35.23 1.32 -2.97
CA ASN A 502 36.20 1.29 -1.88
C ASN A 502 36.97 2.61 -1.88
N GLY A 503 36.97 3.33 -0.76
CA GLY A 503 38.02 4.33 -0.52
C GLY A 503 37.64 5.77 -0.84
N ILE A 504 36.81 6.38 0.01
CA ILE A 504 37.25 7.66 0.54
C ILE A 504 37.97 7.31 1.84
N SER A 505 39.29 7.12 1.76
CA SER A 505 40.12 6.99 2.95
C SER A 505 40.12 8.36 3.64
N ILE A 506 39.19 8.54 4.55
CA ILE A 506 39.12 9.71 5.41
C ILE A 506 40.08 9.43 6.58
N PRO A 507 40.76 10.45 7.13
CA PRO A 507 41.54 10.26 8.35
C PRO A 507 40.70 9.54 9.41
N SER A 508 41.21 8.41 9.89
CA SER A 508 40.56 7.71 11.01
C SER A 508 40.79 8.46 12.31
N GLY A 509 40.12 8.04 13.39
CA GLY A 509 40.43 8.52 14.73
C GLY A 509 41.75 7.96 15.30
N VAL A 510 42.49 7.14 14.54
CA VAL A 510 43.79 6.60 14.98
C VAL A 510 44.80 7.73 15.08
N VAL A 511 45.26 7.98 16.31
CA VAL A 511 46.33 8.95 16.59
C VAL A 511 47.64 8.41 16.01
N PRO A 512 48.47 9.25 15.37
CA PRO A 512 49.78 8.81 14.91
C PRO A 512 50.58 8.14 16.03
N PHE A 513 51.18 7.00 15.73
CA PHE A 513 51.92 6.19 16.70
C PHE A 513 53.26 5.74 16.15
N HIS A 514 54.14 5.25 17.01
CA HIS A 514 55.41 4.65 16.62
C HIS A 514 55.28 3.12 16.68
N PRO A 515 55.35 2.38 15.56
CA PRO A 515 55.28 0.93 15.60
C PRO A 515 56.55 0.35 16.25
N VAL A 516 56.44 -0.86 16.79
CA VAL A 516 57.62 -1.63 17.20
C VAL A 516 58.28 -2.17 15.95
N ILE A 517 59.56 -1.81 15.76
CA ILE A 517 60.37 -2.23 14.62
C ILE A 517 61.49 -3.12 15.17
N VAL A 518 61.59 -4.34 14.65
CA VAL A 518 62.70 -5.25 14.96
C VAL A 518 63.55 -5.40 13.70
N PRO A 519 64.73 -4.75 13.66
CA PRO A 519 65.67 -4.86 12.55
C PRO A 519 66.27 -6.28 12.47
N ASP A 520 66.68 -6.69 11.27
CA ASP A 520 67.61 -7.80 11.08
C ASP A 520 68.96 -7.45 11.78
N PRO A 521 69.71 -8.40 12.38
CA PRO A 521 71.00 -8.19 13.04
C PRO A 521 72.04 -7.25 12.41
N PHE A 522 71.95 -6.92 11.12
CA PHE A 522 72.86 -6.00 10.41
C PHE A 522 72.26 -4.63 10.09
N CYS A 523 71.08 -4.33 10.63
CA CYS A 523 70.35 -3.10 10.38
C CYS A 523 70.05 -2.35 11.70
N VAL A 524 69.85 -1.05 11.60
CA VAL A 524 69.32 -0.19 12.67
C VAL A 524 68.06 0.52 12.21
N GLU A 525 67.15 0.79 13.15
CA GLU A 525 65.94 1.55 12.87
C GLU A 525 66.30 2.99 12.42
N SER A 526 65.68 3.44 11.33
CA SER A 526 65.84 4.79 10.80
C SER A 526 64.56 5.62 10.94
N PHE A 527 63.39 5.00 10.72
CA PHE A 527 62.11 5.68 10.77
C PHE A 527 60.96 4.73 11.10
N GLY A 528 60.04 5.20 11.93
CA GLY A 528 58.77 4.53 12.24
C GLY A 528 57.60 5.51 12.22
N LEU A 529 56.50 5.12 11.57
CA LEU A 529 55.26 5.90 11.57
C LEU A 529 54.05 4.99 11.41
N GLY A 530 53.12 5.14 12.33
CA GLY A 530 51.79 4.55 12.29
C GLY A 530 50.74 5.61 12.02
N ILE A 531 49.84 5.36 11.07
CA ILE A 531 48.67 6.21 10.78
C ILE A 531 47.45 5.33 10.53
N GLY A 532 46.26 5.92 10.45
CA GLY A 532 45.07 5.16 10.07
C GLY A 532 44.10 5.91 9.17
N THR A 533 43.40 5.16 8.33
CA THR A 533 42.30 5.63 7.49
C THR A 533 41.04 4.82 7.75
N MET A 534 39.89 5.38 7.38
CA MET A 534 38.60 4.70 7.50
C MET A 534 37.94 4.58 6.12
N ASP A 535 37.42 3.39 5.84
CA ASP A 535 36.55 3.12 4.69
C ASP A 535 35.13 2.73 5.16
N LYS A 536 34.14 3.13 4.34
CA LYS A 536 32.73 2.80 4.53
C LYS A 536 32.21 2.09 3.29
N SER A 537 31.60 0.93 3.48
CA SER A 537 30.95 0.18 2.42
C SER A 537 29.45 0.03 2.71
N LEU A 538 28.62 0.43 1.76
CA LEU A 538 27.17 0.26 1.82
C LEU A 538 26.74 -0.84 0.86
N PHE A 539 25.80 -1.66 1.31
CA PHE A 539 25.21 -2.71 0.51
C PHE A 539 23.69 -2.59 0.55
N TRP A 540 23.08 -2.85 -0.61
CA TRP A 540 21.64 -2.86 -0.77
C TRP A 540 21.19 -4.23 -1.28
N GLN A 541 20.29 -4.84 -0.55
CA GLN A 541 19.55 -6.02 -0.97
C GLN A 541 18.07 -5.60 -1.10
N PRO A 542 17.53 -5.45 -2.32
CA PRO A 542 16.15 -5.07 -2.51
C PRO A 542 15.19 -6.20 -2.07
N GLY A 543 13.97 -5.85 -1.67
CA GLY A 543 12.90 -6.80 -1.36
C GLY A 543 11.61 -6.42 -2.08
N THR A 544 10.81 -7.42 -2.47
CA THR A 544 9.51 -7.16 -3.11
C THR A 544 8.47 -6.66 -2.12
N GLY A 545 8.62 -7.01 -0.84
CA GLY A 545 7.61 -6.80 0.19
C GLY A 545 6.68 -8.00 0.41
N PHE A 546 6.77 -9.06 -0.41
CA PHE A 546 5.92 -10.25 -0.30
C PHE A 546 5.97 -10.92 1.09
N ASN A 547 7.16 -10.92 1.72
CA ASN A 547 7.38 -11.42 3.09
C ASN A 547 7.39 -10.29 4.14
N GLY A 548 6.90 -9.10 3.79
CA GLY A 548 6.93 -7.88 4.59
C GLY A 548 8.30 -7.17 4.65
N CYS A 549 9.36 -7.70 4.06
CA CYS A 549 10.67 -7.02 4.01
C CYS A 549 10.87 -6.31 2.66
N LEU A 550 10.88 -4.98 2.66
CA LEU A 550 11.06 -4.14 1.45
C LEU A 550 12.53 -4.00 1.01
N GLY A 551 13.45 -4.38 1.88
CA GLY A 551 14.87 -4.39 1.56
C GLY A 551 15.74 -4.43 2.80
N LYS A 552 17.05 -4.55 2.57
CA LYS A 552 18.06 -4.56 3.60
C LYS A 552 19.21 -3.63 3.21
N VAL A 553 19.53 -2.71 4.10
CA VAL A 553 20.77 -1.94 4.05
C VAL A 553 21.77 -2.63 4.97
N ARG A 554 22.96 -2.93 4.46
CA ARG A 554 24.08 -3.41 5.28
C ARG A 554 25.22 -2.40 5.20
N VAL A 555 25.74 -2.04 6.37
CA VAL A 555 26.84 -1.10 6.55
C VAL A 555 28.03 -1.86 7.09
N GLN A 556 29.17 -1.71 6.42
CA GLN A 556 30.46 -2.21 6.86
C GLN A 556 31.44 -1.05 6.97
N ARG A 557 32.15 -0.99 8.09
CA ARG A 557 33.18 0.01 8.37
C ARG A 557 34.50 -0.69 8.59
N GLU A 558 35.54 -0.15 7.99
CA GLU A 558 36.88 -0.70 8.04
C GLU A 558 37.85 0.40 8.43
N THR A 559 38.64 0.17 9.48
CA THR A 559 39.71 1.06 9.89
C THR A 559 41.03 0.42 9.45
N ASN A 560 41.71 1.05 8.50
CA ASN A 560 43.01 0.59 8.03
C ASN A 560 44.09 1.23 8.91
N VAL A 561 44.84 0.41 9.64
CA VAL A 561 45.99 0.86 10.45
C VAL A 561 47.26 0.57 9.68
N ILE A 562 47.92 1.60 9.20
CA ILE A 562 49.12 1.52 8.37
C ILE A 562 50.34 1.71 9.26
N SER A 563 51.20 0.70 9.31
CA SER A 563 52.47 0.73 10.03
C SER A 563 53.64 0.77 9.06
N ILE A 564 54.47 1.80 9.18
CA ILE A 564 55.67 2.01 8.38
C ILE A 564 56.87 1.84 9.31
N GLY A 565 57.79 0.96 8.94
CA GLY A 565 59.08 0.82 9.60
C GLY A 565 60.18 0.69 8.56
N VAL A 566 61.20 1.54 8.68
CA VAL A 566 62.36 1.59 7.79
C VAL A 566 63.61 1.37 8.63
N CYS A 567 64.41 0.38 8.24
CA CYS A 567 65.73 0.18 8.81
C CYS A 567 66.81 0.59 7.79
N VAL A 568 68.05 0.80 8.23
CA VAL A 568 69.21 1.02 7.35
C VAL A 568 70.35 0.09 7.77
N PRO A 569 71.19 -0.41 6.84
CA PRO A 569 72.38 -1.19 7.20
C PRO A 569 73.30 -0.40 8.13
N ILE A 570 73.92 -1.10 9.08
CA ILE A 570 74.95 -0.55 9.99
C ILE A 570 76.22 -0.17 9.24
#